data_AF-A0A9D7EC23-F1
#
_entry.id   AF-A0A9D7EC23-F1
#
_cell.length_a   1.000
_cell.length_b   1.000
_cell.length_c   1.000
_cell.angle_alpha   90.00
_cell.angle_beta   90.00
_cell.angle_gamma   90.00
#
_symmetry.space_group_name_H-M   'P 1'
#
loop_
_entity.id
_entity.type
_entity.pdbx_description
1 polymer ?
#
loop_
_entity_poly.entity_id
_entity_poly.type
_entity_poly.pdbx_seq_one_letter_code
_entity_poly.pdbx_strand_id
1 'polypeptide(L)'
;MAENPNQNLYFLRLLQQALQAHEPRTALLEAFATIRQLGDTPEYSEGFVNFQLFMKVVEEALEMDSGALDEIKGHLDTLRGEIAELAKSEPLTINITKDGNMIGSLTCQIGAEPLTIGKIFPGEYRITLSNGRLLWSKQLSANELQWAIAFPQAKYPAAAMTDLAQAKASLTESLLGGCLLVEVFPGIEFGNMRISHRPTNRDSEAT
;
A
#
# COMPACT_ATOMS: atom_id res chain seq x y z
N MET A 1 2.09 5.82 -19.09
CA MET A 1 2.76 6.17 -17.82
C MET A 1 1.66 6.64 -16.91
N ALA A 2 1.35 5.90 -15.84
CA ALA A 2 0.26 6.23 -14.95
C ALA A 2 0.86 6.78 -13.65
N GLU A 3 0.53 8.02 -13.31
CA GLU A 3 0.90 8.70 -12.07
C GLU A 3 0.43 7.88 -10.87
N ASN A 4 1.31 7.73 -9.88
CA ASN A 4 1.06 6.93 -8.68
C ASN A 4 0.45 7.85 -7.60
N PRO A 5 -0.88 7.85 -7.37
CA PRO A 5 -1.55 8.82 -6.50
C PRO A 5 -1.13 8.72 -5.03
N ASN A 6 -0.38 7.66 -4.65
CA ASN A 6 0.11 7.43 -3.30
C ASN A 6 1.40 8.21 -2.95
N GLN A 7 2.16 8.65 -3.96
CA GLN A 7 3.32 9.52 -3.72
C GLN A 7 2.89 10.91 -3.22
N ASN A 8 1.67 11.32 -3.52
CA ASN A 8 1.12 12.61 -3.13
C ASN A 8 0.88 12.77 -1.61
N LEU A 9 0.86 11.68 -0.84
CA LEU A 9 0.66 11.71 0.61
C LEU A 9 1.97 11.61 1.41
N TYR A 10 3.11 11.39 0.75
CA TYR A 10 4.40 11.18 1.42
C TYR A 10 4.80 12.39 2.27
N PHE A 11 4.68 13.60 1.72
CA PHE A 11 5.03 14.83 2.42
C PHE A 11 4.07 15.15 3.57
N LEU A 12 2.78 14.80 3.44
CA LEU A 12 1.82 14.96 4.53
C LEU A 12 2.20 14.11 5.76
N ARG A 13 2.76 12.92 5.54
CA ARG A 13 3.25 12.08 6.65
C ARG A 13 4.43 12.72 7.39
N LEU A 14 5.38 13.30 6.67
CA LEU A 14 6.52 14.01 7.29
C LEU A 14 6.02 15.20 8.12
N LEU A 15 5.07 15.97 7.60
CA LEU A 15 4.46 17.09 8.32
C LEU A 15 3.66 16.62 9.54
N GLN A 16 2.89 15.54 9.42
CA GLN A 16 2.13 14.98 10.53
C GLN A 16 3.05 14.52 11.67
N GLN A 17 4.17 13.85 11.34
CA GLN A 17 5.16 13.42 12.32
C GLN A 17 5.81 14.62 13.02
N ALA A 18 6.17 15.64 12.26
CA ALA A 18 6.74 16.86 12.81
C ALA A 18 5.78 17.59 13.76
N LEU A 19 4.49 17.67 13.42
CA LEU A 19 3.46 18.27 14.26
C LEU A 19 3.21 17.51 15.58
N GLN A 20 3.56 16.23 15.65
CA GLN A 20 3.41 15.39 16.84
C GLN A 20 4.68 15.33 17.70
N ALA A 21 5.79 15.93 17.25
CA ALA A 21 7.05 15.91 17.99
C ALA A 21 7.00 16.74 19.28
N HIS A 22 7.89 16.44 20.23
CA HIS A 22 8.00 17.20 21.48
C HIS A 22 8.39 18.68 21.23
N GLU A 23 9.16 18.92 20.18
CA GLU A 23 9.51 20.26 19.68
C GLU A 23 9.02 20.44 18.23
N PRO A 24 7.72 20.75 18.01
CA PRO A 24 7.13 20.76 16.67
C PRO A 24 7.80 21.73 15.70
N ARG A 25 8.29 22.87 16.20
CA ARG A 25 8.96 23.87 15.37
C ARG A 25 10.26 23.35 14.77
N THR A 26 11.11 22.74 15.59
CA THR A 26 12.38 22.13 15.16
C THR A 26 12.10 20.99 14.18
N ALA A 27 11.15 20.11 14.53
CA ALA A 27 10.79 18.97 13.69
C ALA A 27 10.16 19.39 12.34
N LEU A 28 9.40 20.49 12.28
CA LEU A 28 8.86 21.02 11.03
C LEU A 28 9.97 21.56 10.13
N LEU A 29 10.97 22.25 10.68
CA LEU A 29 12.12 22.72 9.91
C LEU A 29 12.88 21.54 9.30
N GLU A 30 13.08 20.47 10.08
CA GLU A 30 13.70 19.22 9.61
C GLU A 30 12.86 18.53 8.53
N ALA A 31 11.53 18.46 8.73
CA ALA A 31 10.61 17.89 7.74
C ALA A 31 10.65 18.68 6.42
N PHE A 32 10.62 20.01 6.47
CA PHE A 32 10.73 20.84 5.25
C PHE A 32 12.07 20.69 4.55
N ALA A 33 13.18 20.59 5.30
CA ALA A 33 14.50 20.31 4.72
C ALA A 33 14.50 18.94 4.02
N THR A 34 13.91 17.92 4.64
CA THR A 34 13.77 16.58 4.08
C THR A 34 12.90 16.58 2.82
N ILE A 35 11.74 17.25 2.84
CA ILE A 35 10.85 17.37 1.68
C ILE A 35 11.58 18.04 0.51
N ARG A 36 12.37 19.09 0.77
CA ARG A 36 13.17 19.76 -0.26
C ARG A 36 14.22 18.84 -0.88
N GLN A 37 14.95 18.07 -0.07
CA GLN A 37 15.93 17.10 -0.57
C GLN A 37 15.28 16.01 -1.42
N LEU A 38 14.10 15.53 -1.02
CA LEU A 38 13.37 14.52 -1.78
C LEU A 38 12.84 15.07 -3.10
N GLY A 39 12.48 16.36 -3.16
CA GLY A 39 12.07 17.02 -4.39
C GLY A 39 13.10 16.96 -5.52
N ASP A 40 14.39 16.82 -5.20
CA ASP A 40 15.47 16.68 -6.18
C ASP A 40 15.55 15.27 -6.80
N THR A 41 14.81 14.30 -6.24
CA THR A 41 14.79 12.93 -6.75
C THR A 41 13.66 12.76 -7.78
N PRO A 42 13.91 12.10 -8.94
CA PRO A 42 12.92 12.00 -10.01
C PRO A 42 11.57 11.39 -9.57
N GLU A 43 11.62 10.45 -8.62
CA GLU A 43 10.44 9.75 -8.10
C GLU A 43 9.46 10.67 -7.34
N TYR A 44 9.93 11.77 -6.75
CA TYR A 44 9.12 12.67 -5.92
C TYR A 44 8.92 14.05 -6.55
N SER A 45 9.48 14.27 -7.73
CA SER A 45 9.46 15.57 -8.44
C SER A 45 8.04 16.12 -8.64
N GLU A 46 7.10 15.28 -9.07
CA GLU A 46 5.69 15.67 -9.28
C GLU A 46 4.98 15.99 -7.96
N GLY A 47 5.14 15.14 -6.95
CA GLY A 47 4.60 15.40 -5.61
C GLY A 47 5.17 16.68 -5.00
N PHE A 48 6.43 17.02 -5.32
CA PHE A 48 7.10 18.19 -4.77
C PHE A 48 6.58 19.47 -5.40
N VAL A 49 6.30 19.46 -6.70
CA VAL A 49 5.58 20.55 -7.39
C VAL A 49 4.21 20.79 -6.74
N ASN A 50 3.45 19.72 -6.47
CA ASN A 50 2.15 19.82 -5.80
C ASN A 50 2.29 20.39 -4.36
N PHE A 51 3.32 19.97 -3.63
CA PHE A 51 3.62 20.51 -2.31
C PHE A 51 3.98 21.99 -2.34
N GLN A 52 4.77 22.44 -3.31
CA GLN A 52 5.10 23.86 -3.48
C GLN A 52 3.86 24.70 -3.80
N LEU A 53 2.97 24.20 -4.66
CA LEU A 53 1.69 24.86 -4.95
C LEU A 53 0.83 24.98 -3.70
N PHE A 54 0.73 23.92 -2.89
CA PHE A 54 0.03 23.97 -1.61
C PHE A 54 0.64 24.99 -0.65
N MET A 55 1.96 25.01 -0.49
CA MET A 55 2.64 25.96 0.40
C MET A 55 2.42 27.41 -0.04
N LYS A 56 2.35 27.67 -1.35
CA LYS A 56 2.00 28.99 -1.88
C LYS A 56 0.58 29.41 -1.50
N VAL A 57 -0.39 28.50 -1.59
CA VAL A 57 -1.77 28.76 -1.14
C VAL A 57 -1.82 29.05 0.36
N VAL A 58 -1.04 28.31 1.16
CA VAL A 58 -0.93 28.55 2.60
C VAL A 58 -0.29 29.92 2.88
N GLU A 59 0.78 30.28 2.17
CA GLU A 59 1.44 31.59 2.29
C GLU A 59 0.47 32.73 1.93
N GLU A 60 -0.23 32.62 0.79
CA GLU A 60 -1.26 33.60 0.37
C GLU A 60 -2.39 33.70 1.41
N ALA A 61 -2.83 32.58 2.00
CA ALA A 61 -3.82 32.58 3.07
C ALA A 61 -3.31 33.23 4.37
N LEU A 62 -2.03 33.06 4.70
CA LEU A 62 -1.39 33.67 5.87
C LEU A 62 -1.11 35.17 5.69
N GLU A 63 -0.86 35.61 4.46
CA GLU A 63 -0.69 37.03 4.12
C GLU A 63 -2.01 37.80 4.12
N MET A 64 -3.15 37.13 3.92
CA MET A 64 -4.45 37.78 3.79
C MET A 64 -5.17 38.07 5.11
N ASP A 65 -4.92 37.36 6.22
CA ASP A 65 -5.50 37.73 7.52
C ASP A 65 -4.83 37.01 8.71
N SER A 66 -4.56 37.73 9.80
CA SER A 66 -4.09 37.12 11.06
C SER A 66 -5.11 36.16 11.68
N GLY A 67 -6.40 36.25 11.27
CA GLY A 67 -7.47 35.31 11.62
C GLY A 67 -7.48 34.00 10.81
N ALA A 68 -6.83 33.94 9.65
CA ALA A 68 -6.83 32.76 8.78
C ALA A 68 -6.08 31.56 9.41
N LEU A 69 -5.13 31.82 10.29
CA LEU A 69 -4.35 30.80 11.00
C LEU A 69 -5.21 30.04 12.02
N ASP A 70 -6.17 30.73 12.65
CA ASP A 70 -7.14 30.10 13.55
C ASP A 70 -8.21 29.31 12.76
N GLU A 71 -8.58 29.77 11.58
CA GLU A 71 -9.49 29.06 10.68
C GLU A 71 -8.84 27.78 10.10
N ILE A 72 -7.55 27.84 9.71
CA ILE A 72 -6.78 26.66 9.28
C ILE A 72 -6.61 25.66 10.42
N LYS A 73 -6.33 26.13 11.65
CA LYS A 73 -6.28 25.25 12.83
C LYS A 73 -7.63 24.59 13.09
N GLY A 74 -8.73 25.33 13.00
CA GLY A 74 -10.08 24.79 13.14
C GLY A 74 -10.39 23.70 12.11
N HIS A 75 -10.00 23.89 10.84
CA HIS A 75 -10.15 22.86 9.81
C HIS A 75 -9.27 21.63 10.07
N LEU A 76 -8.02 21.82 10.53
CA LEU A 76 -7.15 20.69 10.89
C LEU A 76 -7.65 19.90 12.09
N ASP A 77 -8.19 20.56 13.12
CA ASP A 77 -8.78 19.89 14.27
C ASP A 77 -10.07 19.15 13.89
N THR A 78 -10.87 19.71 12.98
CA THR A 78 -12.04 19.05 12.40
C THR A 78 -11.62 17.78 11.63
N LEU A 79 -10.64 17.90 10.73
CA LEU A 79 -10.09 16.76 9.99
C LEU A 79 -9.50 15.69 10.93
N ARG A 80 -8.81 16.09 12.01
CA ARG A 80 -8.32 15.14 13.03
C ARG A 80 -9.46 14.43 13.73
N GLY A 81 -10.55 15.13 14.05
CA GLY A 81 -11.75 14.56 14.63
C GLY A 81 -12.40 13.53 13.70
N GLU A 82 -12.56 13.88 12.42
CA GLU A 82 -13.10 12.97 11.40
C GLU A 82 -12.20 11.74 11.18
N ILE A 83 -10.89 11.91 11.11
CA ILE A 83 -9.93 10.81 11.01
C ILE A 83 -10.00 9.91 12.25
N ALA A 84 -10.13 10.48 13.44
CA ALA A 84 -10.25 9.72 14.69
C ALA A 84 -11.57 8.94 14.78
N GLU A 85 -12.69 9.52 14.32
CA GLU A 85 -13.97 8.80 14.21
C GLU A 85 -13.91 7.69 13.16
N LEU A 86 -13.26 7.93 12.01
CA LEU A 86 -13.01 6.88 11.02
C LEU A 86 -12.12 5.77 11.58
N ALA A 87 -11.16 6.10 12.45
CA ALA A 87 -10.32 5.11 13.14
C ALA A 87 -11.05 4.32 14.23
N LYS A 88 -12.24 4.75 14.68
CA LYS A 88 -13.13 3.97 15.56
C LYS A 88 -13.96 2.94 14.81
N SER A 89 -14.02 3.01 13.47
CA SER A 89 -14.68 1.98 12.67
C SER A 89 -13.94 0.64 12.79
N GLU A 90 -14.68 -0.46 12.69
CA GLU A 90 -14.09 -1.80 12.76
C GLU A 90 -12.95 -1.94 11.74
N PRO A 91 -11.85 -2.61 12.11
CA PRO A 91 -10.70 -2.73 11.22
C PRO A 91 -11.13 -3.42 9.92
N LEU A 92 -10.81 -2.78 8.81
CA LEU A 92 -11.17 -3.26 7.48
C LEU A 92 -10.51 -4.62 7.23
N THR A 93 -11.30 -5.63 6.87
CA THR A 93 -10.77 -6.96 6.52
C THR A 93 -10.81 -7.17 5.01
N ILE A 94 -9.82 -7.88 4.49
CA ILE A 94 -9.77 -8.37 3.12
C ILE A 94 -10.28 -9.79 3.14
N ASN A 95 -11.31 -10.08 2.37
CA ASN A 95 -11.88 -11.41 2.21
C ASN A 95 -11.53 -11.96 0.84
N ILE A 96 -11.08 -13.22 0.78
CA ILE A 96 -10.83 -13.93 -0.47
C ILE A 96 -11.89 -15.03 -0.62
N THR A 97 -12.51 -15.05 -1.79
CA THR A 97 -13.51 -16.05 -2.16
C THR A 97 -13.10 -16.78 -3.44
N LYS A 98 -13.51 -18.05 -3.54
CA LYS A 98 -13.42 -18.88 -4.75
C LYS A 98 -14.82 -19.37 -5.11
N ASP A 99 -15.29 -19.05 -6.30
CA ASP A 99 -16.61 -19.45 -6.80
C ASP A 99 -17.73 -19.12 -5.78
N GLY A 100 -17.61 -17.97 -5.12
CA GLY A 100 -18.53 -17.50 -4.07
C GLY A 100 -18.27 -18.00 -2.65
N ASN A 101 -17.36 -18.97 -2.44
CA ASN A 101 -17.05 -19.52 -1.12
C ASN A 101 -15.84 -18.82 -0.50
N MET A 102 -15.94 -18.41 0.76
CA MET A 102 -14.81 -17.77 1.47
C MET A 102 -13.71 -18.78 1.77
N ILE A 103 -12.48 -18.46 1.35
CA ILE A 103 -11.29 -19.33 1.50
C ILE A 103 -10.19 -18.70 2.35
N GLY A 104 -10.30 -17.41 2.69
CA GLY A 104 -9.37 -16.72 3.57
C GLY A 104 -9.82 -15.30 3.90
N SER A 105 -9.28 -14.75 4.98
CA SER A 105 -9.47 -13.35 5.36
C SER A 105 -8.21 -12.80 6.03
N LEU A 106 -7.93 -11.51 5.85
CA LEU A 106 -6.80 -10.79 6.44
C LEU A 106 -7.28 -9.43 6.97
N THR A 107 -7.04 -9.15 8.24
CA THR A 107 -7.26 -7.81 8.79
C THR A 107 -6.16 -6.87 8.30
N CYS A 108 -6.54 -5.74 7.68
CA CYS A 108 -5.58 -4.75 7.20
C CYS A 108 -4.93 -4.04 8.38
N GLN A 109 -3.75 -4.50 8.79
CA GLN A 109 -2.93 -3.83 9.79
C GLN A 109 -1.52 -3.62 9.24
N ILE A 110 -0.93 -2.46 9.51
CA ILE A 110 0.45 -2.17 9.14
C ILE A 110 1.35 -3.20 9.85
N GLY A 111 2.21 -3.88 9.09
CA GLY A 111 3.08 -4.93 9.63
C GLY A 111 2.42 -6.28 9.84
N ALA A 112 1.17 -6.47 9.38
CA ALA A 112 0.55 -7.79 9.35
C ALA A 112 1.37 -8.76 8.49
N GLU A 113 1.48 -10.00 8.94
CA GLU A 113 2.12 -11.05 8.16
C GLU A 113 1.39 -11.28 6.82
N PRO A 114 2.11 -11.64 5.75
CA PRO A 114 1.48 -12.02 4.49
C PRO A 114 0.47 -13.15 4.68
N LEU A 115 -0.74 -12.98 4.15
CA LEU A 115 -1.71 -14.07 4.08
C LEU A 115 -1.31 -15.01 2.95
N THR A 116 -1.11 -16.28 3.28
CA THR A 116 -0.87 -17.33 2.27
C THR A 116 -2.03 -18.31 2.27
N ILE A 117 -2.65 -18.48 1.11
CA ILE A 117 -3.68 -19.50 0.86
C ILE A 117 -3.06 -20.60 0.01
N GLY A 118 -2.88 -21.76 0.61
CA GLY A 118 -2.36 -22.94 -0.09
C GLY A 118 -3.43 -23.70 -0.87
N LYS A 119 -2.98 -24.55 -1.79
CA LYS A 119 -3.85 -25.48 -2.56
C LYS A 119 -4.99 -24.78 -3.29
N ILE A 120 -4.69 -23.74 -4.04
CA ILE A 120 -5.67 -23.09 -4.90
C ILE A 120 -5.79 -23.82 -6.25
N PHE A 121 -7.02 -23.93 -6.74
CA PHE A 121 -7.40 -24.69 -7.95
C PHE A 121 -8.02 -23.75 -8.99
N PRO A 122 -8.09 -24.14 -10.28
CA PRO A 122 -8.76 -23.33 -11.28
C PRO A 122 -10.18 -22.91 -10.85
N GLY A 123 -10.57 -21.67 -11.13
CA GLY A 123 -11.83 -21.09 -10.69
C GLY A 123 -11.84 -19.56 -10.70
N GLU A 124 -12.99 -18.95 -10.41
CA GLU A 124 -13.11 -17.51 -10.24
C GLU A 124 -12.70 -17.14 -8.81
N TYR A 125 -11.69 -16.28 -8.69
CA TYR A 125 -11.26 -15.75 -7.41
C TYR A 125 -11.63 -14.28 -7.29
N ARG A 126 -12.06 -13.87 -6.10
CA ARG A 126 -12.38 -12.48 -5.80
C ARG A 126 -11.79 -12.07 -4.47
N ILE A 127 -11.22 -10.87 -4.43
CA ILE A 127 -10.73 -10.22 -3.23
C ILE A 127 -11.62 -9.00 -2.98
N THR A 128 -12.28 -8.97 -1.83
CA THR A 128 -13.21 -7.90 -1.43
C THR A 128 -12.84 -7.36 -0.06
N LEU A 129 -13.16 -6.11 0.21
CA LEU A 129 -13.11 -5.56 1.56
C LEU A 129 -14.36 -5.96 2.37
N SER A 130 -14.28 -5.94 3.70
CA SER A 130 -15.40 -6.22 4.61
C SER A 130 -16.61 -5.32 4.37
N ASN A 131 -16.40 -4.12 3.84
CA ASN A 131 -17.45 -3.18 3.45
C ASN A 131 -18.09 -3.49 2.08
N GLY A 132 -17.76 -4.62 1.44
CA GLY A 132 -18.31 -5.07 0.17
C GLY A 132 -17.62 -4.52 -1.08
N ARG A 133 -16.61 -3.65 -0.94
CA ARG A 133 -15.86 -3.13 -2.09
C ARG A 133 -15.02 -4.23 -2.75
N LEU A 134 -15.20 -4.43 -4.06
CA LEU A 134 -14.36 -5.34 -4.85
C LEU A 134 -12.99 -4.70 -5.11
N LEU A 135 -11.92 -5.42 -4.78
CA LEU A 135 -10.54 -5.01 -5.05
C LEU A 135 -9.94 -5.70 -6.27
N TRP A 136 -10.27 -6.97 -6.45
CA TRP A 136 -9.71 -7.80 -7.51
C TRP A 136 -10.65 -8.96 -7.84
N SER A 137 -10.72 -9.35 -9.11
CA SER A 137 -11.44 -10.51 -9.58
C SER A 137 -10.75 -11.08 -10.81
N LYS A 138 -10.51 -12.38 -10.83
CA LYS A 138 -9.87 -13.06 -11.95
C LYS A 138 -10.24 -14.53 -12.02
N GLN A 139 -10.38 -15.01 -13.26
CA GLN A 139 -10.41 -16.44 -13.54
C GLN A 139 -8.97 -16.96 -13.52
N LEU A 140 -8.65 -17.83 -12.56
CA LEU A 140 -7.36 -18.54 -12.55
C LEU A 140 -7.50 -19.88 -13.27
N SER A 141 -6.55 -20.17 -14.13
CA SER A 141 -6.48 -21.39 -14.95
C SER A 141 -5.23 -22.21 -14.60
N ALA A 142 -5.04 -23.33 -15.29
CA ALA A 142 -3.83 -24.13 -15.12
C ALA A 142 -2.55 -23.37 -15.54
N ASN A 143 -2.66 -22.35 -16.41
CA ASN A 143 -1.52 -21.50 -16.81
C ASN A 143 -0.93 -20.72 -15.63
N GLU A 144 -1.76 -20.32 -14.68
CA GLU A 144 -1.31 -19.61 -13.48
C GLU A 144 -0.94 -20.59 -12.35
N LEU A 145 -1.56 -21.77 -12.30
CA LEU A 145 -1.52 -22.63 -11.12
C LEU A 145 -0.58 -23.83 -11.23
N GLN A 146 -0.22 -24.26 -12.44
CA GLN A 146 0.60 -25.45 -12.67
C GLN A 146 1.95 -25.07 -13.28
N TRP A 147 3.03 -25.50 -12.65
CA TRP A 147 4.39 -25.09 -13.04
C TRP A 147 4.74 -25.53 -14.45
N ALA A 148 4.41 -26.78 -14.80
CA ALA A 148 4.71 -27.35 -16.11
C ALA A 148 4.08 -26.54 -17.26
N ILE A 149 2.99 -25.81 -16.98
CA ILE A 149 2.27 -24.99 -17.95
C ILE A 149 2.74 -23.54 -17.86
N ALA A 150 2.87 -22.98 -16.65
CA ALA A 150 3.33 -21.62 -16.42
C ALA A 150 4.77 -21.39 -16.92
N PHE A 151 5.63 -22.41 -16.76
CA PHE A 151 7.06 -22.33 -17.06
C PHE A 151 7.56 -23.61 -17.77
N PRO A 152 7.15 -23.87 -19.02
CA PRO A 152 7.38 -25.14 -19.70
C PRO A 152 8.88 -25.46 -19.92
N GLN A 153 9.73 -24.43 -19.95
CA GLN A 153 11.18 -24.57 -20.15
C GLN A 153 11.98 -24.52 -18.83
N ALA A 154 11.31 -24.28 -17.69
CA ALA A 154 11.99 -24.17 -16.40
C ALA A 154 11.89 -25.48 -15.62
N LYS A 155 13.02 -25.93 -15.05
CA LYS A 155 13.01 -27.05 -14.11
C LYS A 155 12.25 -26.65 -12.84
N TYR A 156 11.35 -27.51 -12.39
CA TYR A 156 10.69 -27.32 -11.11
C TYR A 156 11.74 -27.28 -9.98
N PRO A 157 11.74 -26.26 -9.11
CA PRO A 157 12.66 -26.22 -7.98
C PRO A 157 12.40 -27.43 -7.09
N ALA A 158 13.46 -28.18 -6.75
CA ALA A 158 13.31 -29.43 -5.99
C ALA A 158 12.54 -29.18 -4.68
N ALA A 159 11.72 -30.15 -4.27
CA ALA A 159 10.77 -30.06 -3.15
C ALA A 159 11.37 -29.74 -1.77
N ALA A 160 12.70 -29.60 -1.65
CA ALA A 160 13.39 -29.15 -0.45
C ALA A 160 13.33 -27.61 -0.25
N MET A 161 12.89 -26.85 -1.24
CA MET A 161 12.61 -25.41 -1.10
C MET A 161 11.15 -25.24 -0.68
N THR A 162 10.88 -25.39 0.61
CA THR A 162 9.54 -25.14 1.20
C THR A 162 9.23 -23.66 1.38
N ASP A 163 10.20 -22.78 1.13
CA ASP A 163 10.03 -21.34 1.30
C ASP A 163 9.48 -20.68 0.03
N LEU A 164 8.22 -20.21 0.13
CA LEU A 164 7.56 -19.42 -0.90
C LEU A 164 8.28 -18.09 -1.20
N ALA A 165 9.17 -17.62 -0.33
CA ALA A 165 9.96 -16.41 -0.58
C ALA A 165 10.87 -16.53 -1.81
N GLN A 166 11.26 -17.75 -2.20
CA GLN A 166 12.15 -17.99 -3.34
C GLN A 166 11.41 -18.54 -4.58
N ALA A 167 10.11 -18.79 -4.47
CA ALA A 167 9.31 -19.30 -5.57
C ALA A 167 9.06 -18.21 -6.63
N LYS A 168 9.09 -18.59 -7.91
CA LYS A 168 8.76 -17.68 -9.01
C LYS A 168 7.23 -17.59 -9.16
N ALA A 169 6.67 -16.40 -9.00
CA ALA A 169 5.25 -16.16 -9.24
C ALA A 169 4.92 -16.25 -10.74
N SER A 170 3.80 -16.91 -11.08
CA SER A 170 3.21 -16.90 -12.41
C SER A 170 2.34 -15.66 -12.64
N LEU A 171 1.81 -15.09 -11.56
CA LEU A 171 1.02 -13.87 -11.56
C LEU A 171 1.45 -12.96 -10.42
N THR A 172 1.63 -11.68 -10.73
CA THR A 172 1.86 -10.63 -9.75
C THR A 172 1.02 -9.42 -10.14
N GLU A 173 0.08 -9.03 -9.27
CA GLU A 173 -0.78 -7.87 -9.49
C GLU A 173 -0.79 -6.98 -8.26
N SER A 174 -0.82 -5.67 -8.49
CA SER A 174 -0.86 -4.68 -7.43
C SER A 174 -2.28 -4.17 -7.23
N LEU A 175 -2.73 -4.14 -5.97
CA LEU A 175 -4.01 -3.58 -5.57
C LEU A 175 -3.82 -2.33 -4.72
N LEU A 176 -4.88 -1.53 -4.63
CA LEU A 176 -4.89 -0.30 -3.82
C LEU A 176 -3.70 0.63 -4.11
N GLY A 177 -3.35 0.81 -5.38
CA GLY A 177 -2.28 1.73 -5.80
C GLY A 177 -0.90 1.37 -5.23
N GLY A 178 -0.53 0.07 -5.24
CA GLY A 178 0.80 -0.34 -4.78
C GLY A 178 0.86 -0.91 -3.37
N CYS A 179 -0.15 -0.67 -2.53
CA CYS A 179 -0.11 -1.03 -1.11
C CYS A 179 -0.18 -2.53 -0.86
N LEU A 180 -0.93 -3.24 -1.70
CA LEU A 180 -1.08 -4.68 -1.63
C LEU A 180 -0.55 -5.32 -2.89
N LEU A 181 0.04 -6.49 -2.71
CA LEU A 181 0.50 -7.35 -3.79
C LEU A 181 -0.22 -8.69 -3.70
N VAL A 182 -0.80 -9.12 -4.81
CA VAL A 182 -1.33 -10.46 -4.98
C VAL A 182 -0.36 -11.23 -5.85
N GLU A 183 0.15 -12.33 -5.33
CA GLU A 183 1.07 -13.21 -6.03
C GLU A 183 0.49 -14.61 -6.09
N VAL A 184 0.56 -15.23 -7.28
CA VAL A 184 0.20 -16.64 -7.46
C VAL A 184 1.46 -17.43 -7.80
N PHE A 185 1.72 -18.46 -7.01
CA PHE A 185 2.85 -19.36 -7.18
C PHE A 185 2.34 -20.70 -7.71
N PRO A 186 2.72 -21.11 -8.92
CA PRO A 186 2.29 -22.38 -9.45
C PRO A 186 2.99 -23.53 -8.71
N GLY A 187 2.25 -24.58 -8.39
CA GLY A 187 2.80 -25.83 -7.87
C GLY A 187 2.75 -26.94 -8.93
N ILE A 188 2.92 -28.19 -8.49
CA ILE A 188 2.88 -29.35 -9.40
C ILE A 188 1.45 -29.54 -9.94
N GLU A 189 0.46 -29.55 -9.05
CA GLU A 189 -0.95 -29.79 -9.41
C GLU A 189 -1.86 -28.60 -9.09
N PHE A 190 -1.53 -27.86 -8.04
CA PHE A 190 -2.25 -26.71 -7.51
C PHE A 190 -1.30 -25.57 -7.20
N GLY A 191 -1.81 -24.35 -7.20
CA GLY A 191 -1.02 -23.16 -6.85
C GLY A 191 -1.12 -22.79 -5.37
N ASN A 192 -0.41 -21.73 -5.01
CA ASN A 192 -0.58 -20.99 -3.76
C ASN A 192 -0.81 -19.51 -4.09
N MET A 193 -1.67 -18.84 -3.32
CA MET A 193 -1.85 -17.39 -3.41
C MET A 193 -1.24 -16.74 -2.18
N ARG A 194 -0.45 -15.69 -2.38
CA ARG A 194 0.05 -14.83 -1.31
C ARG A 194 -0.50 -13.44 -1.48
N ILE A 195 -0.97 -12.85 -0.39
CA ILE A 195 -1.37 -11.47 -0.32
C ILE A 195 -0.52 -10.82 0.75
N SER A 196 0.29 -9.85 0.34
CA SER A 196 1.22 -9.16 1.22
C SER A 196 1.07 -7.66 1.08
N HIS A 197 1.42 -6.95 2.15
CA HIS A 197 1.78 -5.55 2.03
C HIS A 197 3.09 -5.47 1.26
N ARG A 198 3.19 -4.50 0.34
CA ARG A 198 4.49 -4.22 -0.27
C ARG A 198 5.44 -3.79 0.85
N PRO A 199 6.61 -4.44 1.02
CA PRO A 199 7.59 -3.97 1.99
C PRO A 199 7.96 -2.54 1.63
N THR A 200 7.62 -1.61 2.52
CA THR A 200 8.22 -0.27 2.49
C THR A 200 9.69 -0.48 2.81
N ASN A 201 10.55 -0.50 1.80
CA ASN A 201 12.01 -0.55 1.96
C ASN A 201 12.44 0.52 2.98
N ARG A 202 12.68 0.08 4.22
CA ARG A 202 13.32 0.86 5.28
C ARG A 202 14.61 0.21 5.78
N ASP A 203 14.96 -0.98 5.28
CA ASP A 203 16.09 -1.76 5.79
C ASP A 203 17.19 -2.03 4.74
N SER A 204 17.21 -1.29 3.62
CA SER A 204 18.22 -1.48 2.56
C SER A 204 19.42 -0.52 2.65
N GLU A 205 19.51 0.33 3.68
CA GLU A 205 20.66 1.23 3.91
C GLU A 205 21.40 0.91 5.22
N ALA A 206 21.68 -0.37 5.44
CA ALA A 206 22.66 -0.80 6.43
C ALA A 206 23.59 -1.85 5.79
N THR A 207 24.48 -1.41 4.91
CA THR A 207 25.72 -2.13 4.61
C THR A 207 26.81 -1.16 4.18
#